data_AF-A0A8I2FYF4-F1
#
_entry.id   AF-A0A8I2FYF4-F1
#
_cell.length_a   1.000
_cell.length_b   1.000
_cell.length_c   1.000
_cell.angle_alpha   90.00
_cell.angle_beta   90.00
_cell.angle_gamma   90.00
#
_symmetry.space_group_name_H-M   'P 1'
#
loop_
_entity.id
_entity.type
_entity.pdbx_description
1 polymer ?
#
loop_
_entity_poly.entity_id
_entity_poly.type
_entity_poly.pdbx_seq_one_letter_code
_entity_poly.pdbx_strand_id
1 'polypeptide(L)'
;MSLFFQEREVLKADFTVLYRNYATKSNYEITRIKLKEFNDKQIKEYILKNTRDKEEADEYMEIIKNTYNLEELSTRPLLLDMIIKTLPGLKDKKKINASHLYKAYTDIWIDREDWRSQMTDEGKRCFMWKLALKMFNEGGDFSVHYSKLDKPKKTHLKENFEILDDDYYRYETTTCSFLNRDQEGNYKFIH
;
A
#
# COMPACT_ATOMS: atom_id res chain seq x y z
N MET A 1 6.13 24.95 0.72
CA MET A 1 5.59 24.56 2.04
C MET A 1 6.02 23.12 2.30
N SER A 2 6.68 22.81 3.43
CA SER A 2 7.24 21.47 3.68
C SER A 2 6.12 20.41 3.80
N LEU A 3 6.20 19.34 3.00
CA LEU A 3 5.28 18.19 3.00
C LEU A 3 5.58 17.15 4.10
N PHE A 4 6.65 17.40 4.86
CA PHE A 4 7.25 16.46 5.77
C PHE A 4 7.23 17.00 7.19
N PHE A 5 6.82 16.16 8.14
CA PHE A 5 7.01 16.39 9.56
C PHE A 5 8.20 15.57 10.04
N GLN A 6 9.11 16.21 10.77
CA GLN A 6 10.31 15.59 11.31
C GLN A 6 10.11 15.28 12.79
N GLU A 7 10.14 14.00 13.14
CA GLU A 7 10.12 13.54 14.53
C GLU A 7 11.54 13.06 14.87
N ARG A 8 12.15 13.66 15.89
CA ARG A 8 13.51 13.35 16.34
C ARG A 8 13.41 12.50 17.60
N GLU A 9 13.81 11.24 17.50
CA GLU A 9 13.86 10.33 18.63
C GLU A 9 15.31 9.86 18.81
N VAL A 10 15.89 10.13 19.98
CA VAL A 10 17.23 9.65 20.34
C VAL A 10 17.09 8.24 20.89
N LEU A 11 17.23 7.24 20.02
CA LEU A 11 17.21 5.84 20.45
C LEU A 11 18.55 5.50 21.11
N LYS A 12 18.50 5.19 22.41
CA LYS A 12 19.61 4.53 23.12
C LYS A 12 19.51 3.03 22.84
N ALA A 13 20.10 2.62 21.71
CA ALA A 13 20.40 1.25 21.26
C ALA A 13 19.48 0.11 21.76
N ASP A 14 18.80 -0.56 20.84
CA ASP A 14 18.62 -2.00 20.94
C ASP A 14 18.71 -2.65 19.55
N PHE A 15 19.57 -3.67 19.46
CA PHE A 15 20.15 -4.17 18.22
C PHE A 15 19.26 -5.23 17.56
N THR A 16 19.00 -5.13 16.26
CA THR A 16 18.69 -6.32 15.45
C THR A 16 20.00 -7.03 15.08
N VAL A 17 19.95 -8.38 15.04
CA VAL A 17 21.12 -9.27 14.86
C VAL A 17 21.94 -8.94 13.60
N LEU A 18 21.32 -8.36 12.58
CA LEU A 18 21.94 -7.96 11.31
C LEU A 18 22.95 -6.80 11.43
N TYR A 19 22.88 -5.97 12.47
CA TYR A 19 23.72 -4.78 12.62
C TYR A 19 25.01 -4.98 13.41
N ARG A 20 25.21 -6.17 14.00
CA ARG A 20 26.32 -6.42 14.95
C ARG A 20 27.72 -6.30 14.31
N ASN A 21 27.83 -6.53 12.99
CA ASN A 21 29.10 -6.49 12.26
C ASN A 21 29.39 -5.14 11.55
N TYR A 22 28.44 -4.21 11.52
CA TYR A 22 28.58 -2.91 10.82
C TYR A 22 28.53 -1.70 11.77
N ALA A 23 28.21 -1.89 13.05
CA ALA A 23 28.05 -0.80 14.01
C ALA A 23 29.37 -0.40 14.68
N THR A 24 30.21 0.37 13.98
CA THR A 24 31.30 1.15 14.61
C THR A 24 30.86 2.55 15.03
N LYS A 25 29.56 2.86 15.05
CA LYS A 25 29.05 4.17 15.46
C LYS A 25 28.05 4.07 16.61
N SER A 26 28.49 4.46 17.79
CA SER A 26 27.60 4.92 18.87
C SER A 26 27.09 6.34 18.55
N ASN A 27 25.93 6.72 19.08
CA ASN A 27 25.29 8.03 18.92
C ASN A 27 24.85 8.39 17.47
N TYR A 28 23.96 7.61 16.87
CA TYR A 28 23.31 8.00 15.62
C TYR A 28 21.88 8.51 15.87
N GLU A 29 21.53 9.63 15.24
CA GLU A 29 20.18 10.19 15.25
C GLU A 29 19.39 9.60 14.08
N ILE A 30 18.35 8.81 14.36
CA ILE A 30 17.40 8.39 13.32
C ILE A 30 16.38 9.51 13.16
N THR A 31 16.44 10.21 12.04
CA THR A 31 15.37 11.13 11.67
C THR A 31 14.26 10.35 10.98
N ARG A 32 13.08 10.28 11.60
CA ARG A 32 11.87 9.75 10.94
C ARG A 32 11.17 10.90 10.22
N ILE A 33 10.97 10.72 8.92
CA ILE A 33 10.23 11.63 8.06
C ILE A 33 8.85 11.02 7.82
N LYS A 34 7.80 11.66 8.33
CA LYS A 34 6.40 11.26 8.07
C LYS A 34 5.77 12.23 7.07
N LEU A 35 4.98 11.69 6.13
CA LEU A 35 4.13 12.48 5.25
C LEU A 35 2.97 13.05 6.06
N LYS A 36 2.78 14.37 5.97
CA LYS A 36 1.63 15.02 6.60
C LYS A 36 0.38 14.80 5.74
N GLU A 37 -0.77 14.66 6.40
CA GLU A 37 -2.07 14.75 5.74
C GLU A 37 -2.25 16.11 5.05
N PHE A 38 -2.91 16.10 3.89
CA PHE A 38 -3.27 17.27 3.14
C PHE A 38 -4.48 17.96 3.75
N ASN A 39 -4.42 19.29 3.79
CA ASN A 39 -5.61 20.10 4.01
C ASN A 39 -6.38 20.31 2.69
N ASP A 40 -7.62 20.81 2.78
CA ASP A 40 -8.51 21.05 1.64
C ASP A 40 -7.86 21.86 0.50
N LYS A 41 -7.01 22.84 0.83
CA LYS A 41 -6.32 23.65 -0.19
C LYS A 41 -5.30 22.81 -0.95
N GLN A 42 -4.54 21.98 -0.24
CA GLN A 42 -3.57 21.05 -0.84
C GLN A 42 -4.27 19.96 -1.66
N ILE A 43 -5.41 19.45 -1.20
CA ILE A 43 -6.23 18.48 -1.95
C ILE A 43 -6.70 19.11 -3.26
N LYS A 44 -7.32 20.30 -3.20
CA LYS A 44 -7.80 21.02 -4.39
C LYS A 44 -6.67 21.33 -5.38
N GLU A 45 -5.53 21.80 -4.87
CA GLU A 45 -4.35 22.08 -5.70
C GLU A 45 -3.78 20.81 -6.34
N TYR A 46 -3.75 19.70 -5.60
CA TYR A 46 -3.27 18.41 -6.10
C TYR A 46 -4.16 17.87 -7.22
N ILE A 47 -5.49 17.88 -7.04
CA ILE A 47 -6.46 17.46 -8.05
C ILE A 47 -6.30 18.31 -9.31
N LEU A 48 -6.27 19.65 -9.18
CA LEU A 48 -6.13 20.55 -10.32
C LEU A 48 -4.84 20.32 -11.11
N LYS A 49 -3.72 20.04 -10.43
CA LYS A 49 -2.44 19.72 -11.10
C LYS A 49 -2.48 18.39 -11.84
N ASN A 50 -3.29 17.45 -11.38
CA ASN A 50 -3.41 16.12 -11.98
C ASN A 50 -4.34 16.13 -13.19
N THR A 51 -5.53 16.75 -13.07
CA THR A 51 -6.50 16.86 -14.17
C THR A 51 -6.05 17.87 -15.23
N ARG A 52 -5.36 18.95 -14.83
CA ARG A 52 -5.03 20.12 -15.67
C ARG A 52 -6.26 20.81 -16.27
N ASP A 53 -7.43 20.49 -15.75
CA ASP A 53 -8.74 21.01 -16.14
C ASP A 53 -9.51 21.39 -14.87
N LYS A 54 -10.05 22.62 -14.85
CA LYS A 54 -10.71 23.18 -13.68
C LYS A 54 -12.10 22.60 -13.46
N GLU A 55 -12.85 22.34 -14.54
CA GLU A 55 -14.20 21.79 -14.45
C GLU A 55 -14.13 20.34 -13.95
N GLU A 56 -13.20 19.55 -14.47
CA GLU A 56 -12.97 18.19 -13.99
C GLU A 56 -12.45 18.17 -12.55
N ALA A 57 -11.59 19.13 -12.17
CA ALA A 57 -11.12 19.22 -10.79
C ALA A 57 -12.24 19.54 -9.79
N ASP A 58 -13.15 20.45 -10.17
CA ASP A 58 -14.31 20.79 -9.33
C ASP A 58 -15.29 19.59 -9.27
N GLU A 59 -15.50 18.84 -10.37
CA GLU A 59 -16.26 17.58 -10.38
C GLU A 59 -15.68 16.55 -9.40
N TYR A 60 -14.36 16.33 -9.41
CA TYR A 60 -13.71 15.35 -8.54
C TYR A 60 -13.83 15.75 -7.07
N MET A 61 -13.72 17.06 -6.79
CA MET A 61 -13.95 17.60 -5.45
C MET A 61 -15.37 17.33 -4.97
N GLU A 62 -16.38 17.47 -5.83
CA GLU A 62 -17.76 17.14 -5.48
C GLU A 62 -17.95 15.64 -5.21
N ILE A 63 -17.37 14.77 -6.03
CA ILE A 63 -17.45 13.31 -5.82
C ILE A 63 -16.81 12.93 -4.48
N ILE A 64 -15.63 13.50 -4.17
CA ILE A 64 -14.92 13.22 -2.92
C ILE A 64 -15.75 13.65 -1.70
N LYS A 65 -16.34 14.85 -1.73
CA LYS A 65 -17.15 15.38 -0.62
C LYS A 65 -18.47 14.65 -0.42
N ASN A 66 -19.11 14.23 -1.51
CA ASN A 66 -20.45 13.63 -1.46
C ASN A 66 -20.42 12.10 -1.29
N THR A 67 -19.23 11.49 -1.25
CA THR A 67 -19.09 10.05 -1.09
C THR A 67 -18.62 9.68 0.32
N TYR A 68 -19.35 8.76 0.96
CA TYR A 68 -19.01 8.27 2.30
C TYR A 68 -17.55 7.76 2.38
N ASN A 69 -16.84 8.18 3.43
CA ASN A 69 -15.40 7.97 3.69
C ASN A 69 -14.42 8.62 2.70
N LEU A 70 -14.84 9.10 1.53
CA LEU A 70 -13.87 9.59 0.54
C LEU A 70 -13.20 10.90 0.96
N GLU A 71 -13.95 11.81 1.59
CA GLU A 71 -13.41 13.07 2.11
C GLU A 71 -12.27 12.83 3.10
N GLU A 72 -12.49 11.98 4.11
CA GLU A 72 -11.46 11.64 5.11
C GLU A 72 -10.26 10.94 4.45
N LEU A 73 -10.49 9.96 3.57
CA LEU A 73 -9.41 9.23 2.91
C LEU A 73 -8.57 10.14 2.01
N SER A 74 -9.18 11.15 1.39
CA SER A 74 -8.51 12.10 0.49
C SER A 74 -7.46 12.98 1.18
N THR A 75 -7.49 13.06 2.51
CA THR A 75 -6.46 13.75 3.30
C THR A 75 -5.11 13.03 3.23
N ARG A 76 -5.10 11.71 2.99
CA ARG A 76 -3.85 10.94 2.91
C ARG A 76 -3.28 11.03 1.49
N PRO A 77 -2.06 11.57 1.29
CA PRO A 77 -1.54 11.86 -0.05
C PRO A 77 -1.51 10.64 -0.98
N LEU A 78 -1.17 9.46 -0.43
CA LEU A 78 -1.20 8.21 -1.18
C LEU A 78 -2.62 7.87 -1.64
N LEU A 79 -3.61 7.94 -0.74
CA LEU A 79 -4.99 7.60 -1.08
C LEU A 79 -5.60 8.62 -2.04
N LEU A 80 -5.26 9.90 -1.93
CA LEU A 80 -5.68 10.92 -2.89
C LEU A 80 -5.20 10.59 -4.31
N ASP A 81 -3.95 10.17 -4.47
CA ASP A 81 -3.42 9.69 -5.76
C ASP A 81 -4.21 8.48 -6.28
N MET A 82 -4.56 7.53 -5.41
CA MET A 82 -5.41 6.37 -5.77
C MET A 82 -6.79 6.80 -6.25
N ILE A 83 -7.41 7.74 -5.53
CA ILE A 83 -8.73 8.29 -5.84
C ILE A 83 -8.71 8.91 -7.23
N ILE A 84 -7.77 9.83 -7.49
CA ILE A 84 -7.70 10.55 -8.77
C ILE A 84 -7.45 9.60 -9.95
N LYS A 85 -6.61 8.58 -9.77
CA LYS A 85 -6.32 7.60 -10.83
C LYS A 85 -7.48 6.64 -11.13
N THR A 86 -8.37 6.41 -10.17
CA THR A 86 -9.47 5.43 -10.31
C THR A 86 -10.82 6.08 -10.61
N LEU A 87 -11.03 7.33 -10.19
CA LEU A 87 -12.27 8.08 -10.42
C LEU A 87 -12.74 8.08 -11.89
N PRO A 88 -11.87 8.28 -12.91
CA PRO A 88 -12.30 8.23 -14.31
C PRO A 88 -13.06 6.95 -14.69
N GLY A 89 -12.61 5.79 -14.19
CA GLY A 89 -13.23 4.49 -14.46
C GLY A 89 -14.44 4.17 -13.58
N LEU A 90 -14.79 5.05 -12.64
CA LEU A 90 -15.88 4.86 -11.69
C LEU A 90 -17.00 5.91 -11.84
N LYS A 91 -16.84 6.93 -12.71
CA LYS A 91 -17.82 8.01 -12.92
C LYS A 91 -19.25 7.51 -13.22
N ASP A 92 -19.39 6.36 -13.91
CA ASP A 92 -20.69 5.79 -14.26
C ASP A 92 -21.39 5.03 -13.11
N LYS A 93 -20.73 4.83 -11.96
CA LYS A 93 -21.29 4.09 -10.83
C LYS A 93 -22.07 5.03 -9.91
N LYS A 94 -23.39 4.83 -9.82
CA LYS A 94 -24.32 5.62 -8.99
C LYS A 94 -23.95 5.73 -7.50
N LYS A 95 -23.13 4.83 -6.96
CA LYS A 95 -22.61 4.89 -5.58
C LYS A 95 -21.18 4.36 -5.55
N ILE A 96 -20.22 5.27 -5.62
CA ILE A 96 -18.82 4.95 -5.31
C ILE A 96 -18.70 4.82 -3.79
N ASN A 97 -17.89 3.89 -3.31
CA ASN A 97 -17.52 3.79 -1.89
C ASN A 97 -16.06 3.32 -1.81
N ALA A 98 -15.48 3.35 -0.60
CA ALA A 98 -14.09 2.94 -0.39
C ALA A 98 -13.76 1.56 -0.98
N SER A 99 -14.65 0.57 -0.87
CA SER A 99 -14.40 -0.77 -1.42
C SER A 99 -14.26 -0.80 -2.95
N HIS A 100 -15.04 0.01 -3.67
CA HIS A 100 -14.93 0.13 -5.12
C HIS A 100 -13.60 0.76 -5.54
N LEU A 101 -13.15 1.77 -4.78
CA LEU A 101 -11.86 2.42 -4.98
C LEU A 101 -10.69 1.46 -4.74
N TYR A 102 -10.69 0.77 -3.60
CA TYR A 102 -9.63 -0.20 -3.30
C TYR A 102 -9.58 -1.30 -4.33
N LYS A 103 -10.73 -1.80 -4.79
CA LYS A 103 -10.78 -2.78 -5.87
C LYS A 103 -10.20 -2.23 -7.17
N ALA A 104 -10.70 -1.08 -7.66
CA ALA A 104 -10.24 -0.50 -8.91
C ALA A 104 -8.74 -0.18 -8.89
N TYR A 105 -8.23 0.33 -7.77
CA TYR A 105 -6.81 0.65 -7.63
C TYR A 105 -5.95 -0.62 -7.55
N THR A 106 -6.41 -1.64 -6.81
CA THR A 106 -5.74 -2.94 -6.74
C THR A 106 -5.71 -3.62 -8.12
N ASP A 107 -6.77 -3.47 -8.92
CA ASP A 107 -6.84 -3.97 -10.29
C ASP A 107 -5.78 -3.31 -11.19
N ILE A 108 -5.77 -1.97 -11.25
CA ILE A 108 -4.77 -1.20 -12.02
C ILE A 108 -3.35 -1.58 -11.61
N TRP A 109 -3.15 -1.81 -10.32
CA TRP A 109 -1.84 -2.09 -9.78
C TRP A 109 -1.35 -3.51 -10.07
N ILE A 110 -2.24 -4.51 -9.97
CA ILE A 110 -1.95 -5.89 -10.37
C ILE A 110 -1.49 -5.91 -11.83
N ASP A 111 -2.22 -5.22 -12.71
CA ASP A 111 -1.93 -5.13 -14.13
C ASP A 111 -0.58 -4.43 -14.40
N ARG A 112 -0.27 -3.35 -13.66
CA ARG A 112 0.97 -2.58 -13.83
C ARG A 112 2.22 -3.34 -13.43
N GLU A 113 2.16 -4.10 -12.34
CA GLU A 113 3.31 -4.83 -11.76
C GLU A 113 3.33 -6.31 -12.18
N ASP A 114 2.57 -6.68 -13.21
CA ASP A 114 2.57 -8.06 -13.71
C ASP A 114 3.95 -8.47 -14.25
N TRP A 115 4.66 -7.58 -14.96
CA TRP A 115 5.92 -7.94 -15.61
C TRP A 115 7.06 -8.31 -14.65
N ARG A 116 7.03 -7.82 -13.41
CA ARG A 116 7.99 -8.22 -12.35
C ARG A 116 7.47 -9.36 -11.49
N SER A 117 6.18 -9.64 -11.53
CA SER A 117 5.55 -10.65 -10.70
C SER A 117 5.96 -12.08 -11.05
N GLN A 118 6.03 -12.93 -10.04
CA GLN A 118 6.17 -14.38 -10.21
C GLN A 118 4.83 -15.08 -10.11
N MET A 119 3.83 -14.43 -9.51
CA MET A 119 2.44 -14.87 -9.48
C MET A 119 1.65 -14.37 -10.69
N THR A 120 0.63 -15.12 -11.08
CA THR A 120 -0.42 -14.64 -11.99
C THR A 120 -1.32 -13.62 -11.28
N ASP A 121 -2.07 -12.81 -12.02
CA ASP A 121 -3.01 -11.84 -11.45
C ASP A 121 -4.04 -12.49 -10.52
N GLU A 122 -4.60 -13.63 -10.95
CA GLU A 122 -5.50 -14.44 -10.11
C GLU A 122 -4.79 -14.95 -8.86
N GLY A 123 -3.53 -15.37 -8.99
CA GLY A 123 -2.69 -15.78 -7.89
C GLY A 123 -2.49 -14.70 -6.84
N LYS A 124 -2.11 -13.49 -7.27
CA LYS A 124 -1.94 -12.32 -6.37
C LYS A 124 -3.23 -11.98 -5.66
N ARG A 125 -4.37 -11.93 -6.38
CA ARG A 125 -5.69 -11.65 -5.80
C ARG A 125 -6.05 -12.67 -4.73
N CYS A 126 -5.86 -13.95 -5.04
CA CYS A 126 -6.13 -15.03 -4.09
C CYS A 126 -5.24 -14.91 -2.85
N PHE A 127 -3.95 -14.62 -3.03
CA PHE A 127 -3.01 -14.40 -1.94
C PHE A 127 -3.44 -13.23 -1.04
N MET A 128 -3.66 -12.04 -1.61
CA MET A 128 -4.06 -10.85 -0.84
C MET A 128 -5.39 -11.06 -0.11
N TRP A 129 -6.37 -11.72 -0.75
CA TRP A 129 -7.64 -12.05 -0.12
C TRP A 129 -7.45 -12.98 1.09
N LYS A 130 -6.71 -14.08 0.90
CA LYS A 130 -6.43 -15.03 1.98
C LYS A 130 -5.69 -14.36 3.13
N LEU A 131 -4.71 -13.51 2.82
CA LEU A 131 -3.94 -12.78 3.81
C LEU A 131 -4.84 -11.83 4.62
N ALA A 132 -5.66 -11.01 3.95
CA ALA A 132 -6.59 -10.09 4.60
C ALA A 132 -7.61 -10.83 5.47
N LEU A 133 -8.18 -11.94 4.98
CA LEU A 133 -9.11 -12.77 5.75
C LEU A 133 -8.43 -13.36 6.99
N LYS A 134 -7.18 -13.80 6.86
CA LYS A 134 -6.41 -14.36 7.97
C LYS A 134 -6.08 -13.32 9.03
N MET A 135 -5.64 -12.13 8.62
CA MET A 135 -5.43 -10.99 9.52
C MET A 135 -6.71 -10.59 10.26
N PHE A 136 -7.83 -10.53 9.55
CA PHE A 136 -9.12 -10.20 10.14
C PHE A 136 -9.57 -11.24 11.18
N ASN A 137 -9.38 -12.53 10.88
CA ASN A 137 -9.75 -13.61 11.78
C ASN A 137 -8.82 -13.76 12.99
N GLU A 138 -7.51 -13.54 12.82
CA GLU A 138 -6.53 -13.60 13.91
C GLU A 138 -6.65 -12.37 14.85
N GLY A 139 -7.13 -11.24 14.33
CA GLY A 139 -7.22 -9.99 15.08
C GLY A 139 -5.84 -9.43 15.45
N GLY A 140 -5.80 -8.41 16.32
CA GLY A 140 -4.56 -7.84 16.81
C GLY A 140 -3.94 -6.80 15.86
N ASP A 141 -2.66 -6.97 15.53
CA ASP A 141 -1.86 -5.97 14.80
C ASP A 141 -1.94 -6.10 13.27
N PHE A 142 -2.92 -6.86 12.78
CA PHE A 142 -3.15 -7.17 11.37
C PHE A 142 -1.87 -7.65 10.66
N SER A 143 -1.17 -8.58 11.31
CA SER A 143 0.05 -9.21 10.80
C SER A 143 -0.07 -10.72 10.69
N VAL A 144 0.57 -11.32 9.69
CA VAL A 144 0.61 -12.78 9.53
C VAL A 144 2.01 -13.21 9.07
N HIS A 145 2.63 -14.10 9.84
CA HIS A 145 3.91 -14.71 9.48
C HIS A 145 3.75 -15.65 8.27
N TYR A 146 4.73 -15.65 7.34
CA TYR A 146 4.68 -16.45 6.10
C TYR A 146 4.45 -17.95 6.35
N SER A 147 4.96 -18.51 7.45
CA SER A 147 4.78 -19.94 7.79
C SER A 147 3.33 -20.31 8.08
N LYS A 148 2.46 -19.34 8.38
CA LYS A 148 1.03 -19.55 8.54
C LYS A 148 0.30 -19.55 7.19
N LEU A 149 0.93 -19.16 6.09
CA LEU A 149 0.29 -19.05 4.79
C LEU A 149 0.37 -20.39 4.05
N ASP A 150 -0.73 -20.76 3.38
CA ASP A 150 -0.73 -21.95 2.54
C ASP A 150 0.20 -21.75 1.35
N LYS A 151 0.78 -22.85 0.85
CA LYS A 151 1.52 -22.82 -0.41
C LYS A 151 0.59 -22.41 -1.56
N PRO A 152 1.07 -21.56 -2.51
CA PRO A 152 0.28 -21.19 -3.67
C PRO A 152 0.03 -22.41 -4.56
N LYS A 153 -1.13 -22.42 -5.25
CA LYS A 153 -1.39 -23.42 -6.30
C LYS A 153 -0.41 -23.21 -7.46
N LYS A 154 0.00 -24.28 -8.14
CA LYS A 154 0.87 -24.17 -9.32
C LYS A 154 0.28 -23.26 -10.41
N THR A 155 -1.05 -23.26 -10.58
CA THR A 155 -1.77 -22.39 -11.51
C THR A 155 -1.71 -20.91 -11.16
N HIS A 156 -1.33 -20.56 -9.93
CA HIS A 156 -1.18 -19.17 -9.48
C HIS A 156 0.25 -18.64 -9.69
N LEU A 157 1.15 -19.46 -10.23
CA LEU A 157 2.55 -19.13 -10.48
C LEU A 157 2.79 -19.10 -12.00
N LYS A 158 3.69 -18.23 -12.44
CA LYS A 158 4.12 -18.18 -13.84
C LYS A 158 5.01 -19.39 -14.16
N GLU A 159 5.00 -19.83 -15.43
CA GLU A 159 5.53 -21.13 -15.87
C GLU A 159 7.01 -21.38 -15.54
N ASN A 160 7.81 -20.33 -15.35
CA ASN A 160 9.26 -20.42 -15.09
C ASN A 160 9.65 -20.06 -13.64
N PHE A 161 8.69 -20.03 -12.72
CA PHE A 161 9.00 -19.71 -11.33
C PHE A 161 9.42 -20.96 -10.55
N GLU A 162 10.70 -21.03 -10.21
CA GLU A 162 11.24 -22.01 -9.26
C GLU A 162 11.26 -21.41 -7.85
N ILE A 163 10.59 -22.07 -6.92
CA ILE A 163 10.59 -21.66 -5.52
C ILE A 163 11.82 -22.23 -4.83
N LEU A 164 12.74 -21.34 -4.46
CA LEU A 164 14.00 -21.68 -3.79
C LEU A 164 13.95 -21.47 -2.26
N ASP A 165 12.84 -20.93 -1.73
CA ASP A 165 12.66 -20.55 -0.32
C ASP A 165 11.31 -21.08 0.21
N ASP A 166 11.21 -21.34 1.52
CA ASP A 166 9.97 -21.71 2.19
C ASP A 166 8.96 -20.54 2.23
N ASP A 167 9.45 -19.31 2.03
CA ASP A 167 8.64 -18.12 1.84
C ASP A 167 8.30 -17.85 0.37
N TYR A 168 7.27 -18.57 -0.11
CA TYR A 168 6.74 -18.52 -1.48
C TYR A 168 6.36 -17.10 -1.96
N TYR A 169 6.01 -16.20 -1.05
CA TYR A 169 5.46 -14.88 -1.36
C TYR A 169 6.49 -13.75 -1.17
N ARG A 170 7.72 -14.07 -0.75
CA ARG A 170 8.76 -13.07 -0.47
C ARG A 170 9.02 -12.16 -1.65
N TYR A 171 9.10 -12.72 -2.86
CA TYR A 171 9.36 -11.95 -4.07
C TYR A 171 8.22 -10.96 -4.34
N GLU A 172 6.97 -11.36 -4.08
CA GLU A 172 5.82 -10.48 -4.23
C GLU A 172 5.93 -9.24 -3.34
N THR A 173 6.55 -9.27 -2.16
CA THR A 173 6.76 -8.04 -1.38
C THR A 173 7.83 -7.09 -1.91
N THR A 174 8.74 -7.57 -2.74
CA THR A 174 9.72 -6.69 -3.41
C THR A 174 9.10 -5.97 -4.60
N THR A 175 8.02 -6.52 -5.14
CA THR A 175 7.26 -5.98 -6.28
C THR A 175 5.94 -5.38 -5.84
N CYS A 176 5.47 -5.65 -4.61
CA CYS A 176 4.18 -5.24 -4.07
C CYS A 176 4.24 -4.08 -3.09
N SER A 177 3.84 -2.90 -3.57
CA SER A 177 3.80 -1.68 -2.77
C SER A 177 2.61 -1.61 -1.80
N PHE A 178 1.79 -2.65 -1.66
CA PHE A 178 0.72 -2.71 -0.65
C PHE A 178 1.06 -3.59 0.53
N LEU A 179 2.09 -4.42 0.39
CA LEU A 179 2.47 -5.38 1.39
C LEU A 179 3.85 -4.99 1.91
N ASN A 180 3.95 -4.86 3.21
CA ASN A 180 5.22 -4.80 3.90
C ASN A 180 5.52 -6.19 4.47
N ARG A 181 6.77 -6.61 4.38
CA ARG A 181 7.29 -7.78 5.07
C ARG A 181 8.42 -7.33 5.97
N ASP A 182 8.30 -7.59 7.27
CA ASP A 182 9.38 -7.30 8.22
C ASP A 182 10.53 -8.32 8.10
N GLN A 183 11.57 -8.12 8.92
CA GLN A 183 12.73 -9.02 8.94
C GLN A 183 12.40 -10.39 9.52
N GLU A 184 11.37 -10.49 10.35
CA GLU A 184 10.93 -11.75 10.97
C GLU A 184 10.07 -12.58 10.01
N GLY A 185 9.52 -11.97 8.96
CA GLY A 185 8.69 -12.66 7.97
C GLY A 185 7.19 -12.46 8.16
N ASN A 186 6.78 -11.44 8.91
CA ASN A 186 5.39 -11.04 9.02
C ASN A 186 5.02 -10.11 7.88
N TYR A 187 3.93 -10.47 7.19
CA TYR A 187 3.27 -9.62 6.21
C TYR A 187 2.27 -8.69 6.89
N LYS A 188 2.18 -7.45 6.40
CA LYS A 188 1.19 -6.43 6.76
C LYS A 188 0.75 -5.66 5.52
N PHE A 189 -0.50 -5.20 5.48
CA PHE A 189 -0.88 -4.16 4.52
C PHE A 189 -0.28 -2.82 4.96
N ILE A 190 0.11 -1.98 3.99
CA ILE A 190 0.71 -0.66 4.26
C ILE A 190 -0.32 0.35 4.79
N HIS A 191 -1.62 0.06 4.66
CA HIS A 191 -2.74 0.92 5.00
C HIS A 191 -3.80 0.19 5.82
#